data_AF-A0A380X6W5-F1
#
_entry.id   AF-A0A380X6W5-F1
#
_cell.length_a   1.000
_cell.length_b   1.000
_cell.length_c   1.000
_cell.angle_alpha   90.00
_cell.angle_beta   90.00
_cell.angle_gamma   90.00
#
_symmetry.space_group_name_H-M   'P 1'
#
loop_
_entity.id
_entity.type
_entity.pdbx_description
1 polymer ?
#
loop_
_entity_poly.entity_id
_entity_poly.type
_entity_poly.pdbx_seq_one_letter_code
_entity_poly.pdbx_strand_id
1 'polypeptide(L)'
;MEKLTLQTYIDQEWRDIAELYFEEETYQLSNLVYFPDYITQYFGQEGSRAVSINYPVHIFIENRKALWSCIGDIAPAGASRRYWIESLDIKHLPESEQNYRLLKYGAISPVGNLRIKKATPQKTEVRYFDIEKVKDRQSDFLEYANQSGAMVGGATGAGGEAPKLLLKRHNGKVWIDNLQDGKDQDISYLVKYPRGRYSPIDCDILRAEFHYYQELAELGFDTTICALKKASVIHRFGCHVSILQRKRENTTVWL
;
A
#
# COMPACT_ATOMS: atom_id res chain seq x y z
N MET A 1 -18.52 -13.15 -16.23
CA MET A 1 -17.32 -12.33 -16.38
C MET A 1 -17.05 -11.81 -14.98
N GLU A 2 -15.87 -12.09 -14.43
CA GLU A 2 -15.53 -11.62 -13.09
C GLU A 2 -15.23 -10.13 -13.13
N LYS A 3 -15.67 -9.37 -12.12
CA LYS A 3 -15.47 -7.91 -12.08
C LYS A 3 -15.03 -7.40 -10.73
N LEU A 4 -14.17 -6.38 -10.74
CA LEU A 4 -13.71 -5.67 -9.55
C LEU A 4 -13.93 -4.17 -9.71
N THR A 5 -14.55 -3.55 -8.71
CA THR A 5 -14.73 -2.08 -8.67
C THR A 5 -13.44 -1.41 -8.22
N LEU A 6 -12.92 -0.52 -9.06
CA LEU A 6 -11.79 0.34 -8.75
C LEU A 6 -12.30 1.65 -8.14
N GLN A 7 -11.67 2.06 -7.04
CA GLN A 7 -11.92 3.34 -6.39
C GLN A 7 -10.71 4.25 -6.53
N THR A 8 -10.96 5.57 -6.59
CA THR A 8 -9.93 6.60 -6.39
C THR A 8 -10.22 7.44 -5.16
N TYR A 9 -9.17 7.92 -4.48
CA TYR A 9 -9.29 8.89 -3.39
C TYR A 9 -9.18 10.31 -3.94
N ILE A 10 -10.31 10.99 -4.03
CA ILE A 10 -10.44 12.37 -4.52
C ILE A 10 -11.41 13.14 -3.62
N ASP A 11 -11.14 14.44 -3.46
CA ASP A 11 -11.94 15.33 -2.61
C ASP A 11 -12.15 14.78 -1.18
N GLN A 12 -11.11 14.16 -0.61
CA GLN A 12 -11.11 13.53 0.72
C GLN A 12 -12.05 12.32 0.88
N GLU A 13 -12.48 11.71 -0.23
CA GLU A 13 -13.37 10.56 -0.22
C GLU A 13 -12.96 9.49 -1.24
N TRP A 14 -13.21 8.23 -0.89
CA TRP A 14 -13.07 7.13 -1.82
C TRP A 14 -14.30 7.05 -2.72
N ARG A 15 -14.10 7.21 -4.02
CA ARG A 15 -15.16 7.16 -5.03
C ARG A 15 -14.97 6.00 -5.98
N ASP A 16 -16.06 5.34 -6.31
CA ASP A 16 -16.12 4.32 -7.35
C ASP A 16 -15.92 5.00 -8.71
N ILE A 17 -14.90 4.58 -9.47
CA ILE A 17 -14.56 5.25 -10.75
C ILE A 17 -14.67 4.34 -11.96
N ALA A 18 -14.41 3.05 -11.81
CA ALA A 18 -14.37 2.12 -12.93
C ALA A 18 -14.65 0.68 -12.49
N GLU A 19 -14.99 -0.17 -13.45
CA GLU A 19 -14.98 -1.62 -13.34
C GLU A 19 -13.80 -2.20 -14.12
N LEU A 20 -13.07 -3.11 -13.48
CA LEU A 20 -12.11 -4.01 -14.11
C LEU A 20 -12.84 -5.30 -14.48
N TYR A 21 -12.64 -5.77 -15.72
CA TYR A 21 -13.25 -6.99 -16.22
C TYR A 21 -12.20 -8.07 -16.45
N PHE A 22 -12.50 -9.28 -15.98
CA PHE A 22 -11.64 -10.44 -16.10
C PHE A 22 -12.37 -11.55 -16.87
N GLU A 23 -11.64 -12.21 -17.77
CA GLU A 23 -12.13 -13.39 -18.48
C GLU A 23 -12.44 -14.52 -17.49
N GLU A 24 -13.56 -15.22 -17.67
CA GLU A 24 -14.05 -16.23 -16.71
C GLU A 24 -13.11 -17.42 -16.59
N GLU A 25 -12.56 -17.90 -17.71
CA GLU A 25 -11.76 -19.12 -17.74
C GLU A 25 -10.29 -18.86 -17.40
N THR A 26 -9.75 -17.72 -17.83
CA THR A 26 -8.31 -17.43 -17.74
C THR A 26 -7.96 -16.44 -16.64
N TYR A 27 -8.94 -15.72 -16.07
CA TYR A 27 -8.74 -14.63 -15.12
C TYR A 27 -7.79 -13.53 -15.62
N GLN A 28 -7.63 -13.41 -16.93
CA GLN A 28 -6.87 -12.32 -17.52
C GLN A 28 -7.70 -11.03 -17.49
N LEU A 29 -7.06 -9.92 -17.09
CA LEU A 29 -7.65 -8.60 -17.14
C LEU A 29 -7.87 -8.19 -18.60
N SER A 30 -9.12 -8.15 -19.03
CA SER A 30 -9.48 -7.93 -20.42
C SER A 30 -9.97 -6.52 -20.72
N ASN A 31 -10.51 -5.82 -19.73
CA ASN A 31 -11.02 -4.47 -19.92
C ASN A 31 -11.04 -3.63 -18.65
N LEU A 32 -11.07 -2.31 -18.83
CA LEU A 32 -11.39 -1.32 -17.82
C LEU A 32 -12.40 -0.33 -18.41
N VAL A 33 -13.48 -0.09 -17.67
CA VAL A 33 -14.55 0.82 -18.08
C VAL A 33 -14.86 1.77 -16.94
N TYR A 34 -14.69 3.07 -17.17
CA TYR A 34 -15.13 4.09 -16.21
C TYR A 34 -16.65 4.11 -16.09
N PHE A 35 -17.18 4.45 -14.91
CA PHE A 35 -18.62 4.58 -14.72
C PHE A 35 -19.18 5.76 -15.55
N PRO A 36 -20.37 5.62 -16.16
CA PRO A 36 -20.97 6.68 -16.98
C PRO A 36 -21.10 8.02 -16.25
N ASP A 37 -21.52 8.00 -14.98
CA ASP A 37 -21.65 9.21 -14.16
C ASP A 37 -20.30 9.88 -13.92
N TYR A 38 -19.25 9.07 -13.70
CA TYR A 38 -17.89 9.55 -13.51
C TYR A 38 -17.32 10.14 -14.81
N ILE A 39 -17.56 9.50 -15.96
CA ILE A 39 -17.17 10.01 -17.28
C ILE A 39 -17.84 11.36 -17.54
N THR A 40 -19.14 11.47 -17.29
CA THR A 40 -19.90 12.71 -17.52
C THR A 40 -19.29 13.89 -16.76
N GLN A 41 -18.77 13.63 -15.55
CA GLN A 41 -18.17 14.66 -14.71
C GLN A 41 -16.71 14.98 -15.07
N TYR A 42 -15.93 13.97 -15.49
CA TYR A 42 -14.46 14.07 -15.59
C TYR A 42 -13.89 13.70 -16.96
N PHE A 43 -14.70 13.69 -18.02
CA PHE A 43 -14.26 13.33 -19.38
C PHE A 43 -12.98 14.05 -19.80
N GLY A 44 -12.02 13.29 -20.31
CA GLY A 44 -10.72 13.80 -20.77
C GLY A 44 -9.74 14.19 -19.68
N GLN A 45 -10.08 14.03 -18.40
CA GLN A 45 -9.15 14.36 -17.31
C GLN A 45 -8.09 13.28 -17.10
N GLU A 46 -6.92 13.75 -16.66
CA GLU A 46 -5.72 12.97 -16.34
C GLU A 46 -5.36 13.11 -14.84
N GLY A 47 -4.20 12.55 -14.45
CA GLY A 47 -3.64 12.71 -13.10
C GLY A 47 -4.47 11.99 -12.03
N SER A 48 -4.75 12.66 -10.91
CA SER A 48 -5.37 12.04 -9.73
C SER A 48 -6.79 11.50 -9.93
N ARG A 49 -7.43 11.87 -11.05
CA ARG A 49 -8.79 11.43 -11.42
C ARG A 49 -8.79 10.27 -12.41
N ALA A 50 -7.67 10.01 -13.06
CA ALA A 50 -7.50 8.90 -13.98
C ALA A 50 -6.84 7.71 -13.26
N VAL A 51 -7.00 6.53 -13.85
CA VAL A 51 -6.35 5.29 -13.41
C VAL A 51 -4.84 5.37 -13.61
N SER A 52 -4.42 6.01 -14.70
CA SER A 52 -3.01 6.28 -15.01
C SER A 52 -2.95 7.32 -16.12
N ILE A 53 -1.78 7.91 -16.33
CA ILE A 53 -1.49 8.80 -17.46
C ILE A 53 -1.82 8.15 -18.82
N ASN A 54 -1.69 6.82 -18.93
CA ASN A 54 -2.00 6.09 -20.16
C ASN A 54 -3.49 5.72 -20.29
N TYR A 55 -4.29 5.97 -19.25
CA TYR A 55 -5.71 5.65 -19.20
C TYR A 55 -6.53 6.84 -18.67
N PRO A 56 -6.56 7.97 -19.39
CA PRO A 56 -7.39 9.12 -19.04
C PRO A 56 -8.87 8.75 -18.95
N VAL A 57 -9.68 9.61 -18.33
CA VAL A 57 -11.12 9.35 -18.14
C VAL A 57 -11.87 9.45 -19.47
N HIS A 58 -12.03 8.32 -20.16
CA HIS A 58 -12.72 8.22 -21.44
C HIS A 58 -13.73 7.06 -21.45
N ILE A 59 -14.62 7.10 -22.45
CA ILE A 59 -15.65 6.07 -22.68
C ILE A 59 -15.00 4.73 -23.09
N PHE A 60 -13.92 4.79 -23.86
CA PHE A 60 -13.20 3.63 -24.35
C PHE A 60 -11.72 3.77 -24.02
N ILE A 61 -11.08 2.64 -23.68
CA ILE A 61 -9.63 2.55 -23.60
C ILE A 61 -9.07 2.00 -24.91
N GLU A 62 -8.02 2.63 -25.42
CA GLU A 62 -7.39 2.26 -26.70
C GLU A 62 -6.43 1.08 -26.54
N ASN A 63 -5.58 1.09 -25.49
CA ASN A 63 -4.54 0.08 -25.29
C ASN A 63 -4.86 -0.88 -24.14
N ARG A 64 -5.57 -1.97 -24.44
CA ARG A 64 -5.88 -3.01 -23.43
C ARG A 64 -4.69 -3.88 -23.05
N LYS A 65 -3.69 -4.00 -23.94
CA LYS A 65 -2.55 -4.92 -23.74
C LYS A 65 -1.65 -4.51 -22.58
N ALA A 66 -1.55 -3.21 -22.31
CA ALA A 66 -0.77 -2.67 -21.20
C ALA A 66 -1.62 -2.41 -19.94
N LEU A 67 -2.87 -2.91 -19.88
CA LEU A 67 -3.74 -2.58 -18.76
C LEU A 67 -3.22 -3.21 -17.45
N TRP A 68 -2.72 -4.46 -17.56
CA TRP A 68 -2.10 -5.16 -16.44
C TRP A 68 -0.85 -4.45 -15.92
N SER A 69 -0.04 -3.81 -16.76
CA SER A 69 1.18 -3.15 -16.27
C SER A 69 0.89 -1.96 -15.37
N CYS A 70 -0.31 -1.37 -15.46
CA CYS A 70 -0.75 -0.32 -14.53
C CYS A 70 -1.48 -0.92 -13.31
N ILE A 71 -2.44 -1.80 -13.53
CA ILE A 71 -3.24 -2.38 -12.45
C ILE A 71 -2.42 -3.34 -11.56
N GLY A 72 -1.39 -3.97 -12.12
CA GLY A 72 -0.50 -4.85 -11.38
C GLY A 72 0.24 -4.14 -10.23
N ASP A 73 0.49 -2.83 -10.35
CA ASP A 73 1.23 -2.05 -9.34
C ASP A 73 0.43 -1.86 -8.03
N ILE A 74 -0.91 -1.97 -8.09
CA ILE A 74 -1.74 -1.91 -6.88
C ILE A 74 -1.94 -3.30 -6.23
N ALA A 75 -1.54 -4.38 -6.91
CA ALA A 75 -1.59 -5.72 -6.34
C ALA A 75 -0.42 -5.92 -5.34
N PRO A 76 -0.60 -6.74 -4.29
CA PRO A 76 0.51 -7.14 -3.43
C PRO A 76 1.67 -7.75 -4.23
N ALA A 77 2.88 -7.26 -3.96
CA ALA A 77 4.14 -7.72 -4.56
C ALA A 77 5.16 -8.18 -3.48
N GLY A 78 6.23 -8.85 -3.89
CA GLY A 78 7.34 -9.27 -3.02
C GLY A 78 6.90 -10.13 -1.82
N ALA A 79 7.30 -9.72 -0.61
CA ALA A 79 6.92 -10.39 0.64
C ALA A 79 5.41 -10.43 0.87
N SER A 80 4.69 -9.37 0.49
CA SER A 80 3.23 -9.27 0.63
C SER A 80 2.51 -10.27 -0.28
N ARG A 81 3.00 -10.43 -1.51
CA ARG A 81 2.50 -11.45 -2.46
C ARG A 81 2.62 -12.85 -1.88
N ARG A 82 3.82 -13.21 -1.39
CA ARG A 82 4.08 -14.55 -0.81
C ARG A 82 3.17 -14.82 0.37
N TYR A 83 3.00 -13.84 1.25
CA TYR A 83 2.07 -13.96 2.37
C TYR A 83 0.64 -14.26 1.92
N TRP A 84 0.10 -13.49 0.97
CA TRP A 84 -1.26 -13.70 0.48
C TRP A 84 -1.44 -15.00 -0.29
N ILE A 85 -0.45 -15.41 -1.08
CA ILE A 85 -0.51 -16.68 -1.81
C ILE A 85 -0.67 -17.84 -0.85
N GLU A 86 0.09 -17.86 0.25
CA GLU A 86 0.00 -18.91 1.26
C GLU A 86 -1.28 -18.75 2.10
N SER A 87 -1.66 -17.52 2.48
CA SER A 87 -2.85 -17.27 3.32
C SER A 87 -4.18 -17.59 2.63
N LEU A 88 -4.24 -17.39 1.30
CA LEU A 88 -5.42 -17.74 0.49
C LEU A 88 -5.37 -19.18 -0.03
N ASP A 89 -4.26 -19.90 0.20
CA ASP A 89 -3.98 -21.22 -0.35
C ASP A 89 -4.16 -21.26 -1.89
N ILE A 90 -3.55 -20.31 -2.61
CA ILE A 90 -3.72 -20.14 -4.07
C ILE A 90 -2.47 -20.45 -4.89
N LYS A 91 -1.43 -21.00 -4.25
CA LYS A 91 -0.15 -21.28 -4.91
C LYS A 91 -0.26 -22.26 -6.09
N HIS A 92 -1.25 -23.15 -6.02
CA HIS A 92 -1.51 -24.16 -7.04
C HIS A 92 -2.26 -23.60 -8.27
N LEU A 93 -2.79 -22.38 -8.20
CA LEU A 93 -3.56 -21.77 -9.28
C LEU A 93 -2.65 -21.13 -10.34
N PRO A 94 -3.13 -20.95 -11.58
CA PRO A 94 -2.41 -20.18 -12.60
C PRO A 94 -2.10 -18.75 -12.14
N GLU A 95 -1.02 -18.17 -12.66
CA GLU A 95 -0.56 -16.84 -12.23
C GLU A 95 -1.62 -15.74 -12.45
N SER A 96 -2.39 -15.80 -13.54
CA SER A 96 -3.48 -14.86 -13.81
C SER A 96 -4.59 -14.92 -12.76
N GLU A 97 -4.95 -16.11 -12.31
CA GLU A 97 -5.94 -16.28 -11.25
C GLU A 97 -5.37 -15.85 -9.88
N GLN A 98 -4.11 -16.15 -9.61
CA GLN A 98 -3.44 -15.63 -8.41
C GLN A 98 -3.49 -14.10 -8.40
N ASN A 99 -3.15 -13.47 -9.52
CA ASN A 99 -3.15 -12.03 -9.71
C ASN A 99 -4.55 -11.41 -9.49
N TYR A 100 -5.59 -12.01 -10.07
CA TYR A 100 -6.98 -11.60 -9.82
C TYR A 100 -7.35 -11.68 -8.33
N ARG A 101 -7.04 -12.80 -7.66
CA ARG A 101 -7.35 -13.00 -6.23
C ARG A 101 -6.55 -12.06 -5.33
N LEU A 102 -5.29 -11.78 -5.68
CA LEU A 102 -4.44 -10.80 -5.00
C LEU A 102 -5.01 -9.38 -5.11
N LEU A 103 -5.54 -8.98 -6.27
CA LEU A 103 -6.27 -7.71 -6.39
C LEU A 103 -7.56 -7.72 -5.55
N LYS A 104 -8.34 -8.80 -5.65
CA LYS A 104 -9.65 -8.92 -4.99
C LYS A 104 -9.58 -8.86 -3.47
N TYR A 105 -8.55 -9.46 -2.87
CA TYR A 105 -8.43 -9.61 -1.42
C TYR A 105 -7.28 -8.80 -0.82
N GLY A 106 -6.23 -8.52 -1.61
CA GLY A 106 -4.98 -7.97 -1.10
C GLY A 106 -4.68 -6.52 -1.43
N ALA A 107 -5.39 -5.91 -2.39
CA ALA A 107 -5.24 -4.48 -2.72
C ALA A 107 -6.03 -3.58 -1.75
N ILE A 108 -5.78 -3.74 -0.45
CA ILE A 108 -6.51 -3.09 0.65
C ILE A 108 -6.17 -1.59 0.73
N SER A 109 -4.87 -1.30 0.74
CA SER A 109 -4.31 0.06 0.91
C SER A 109 -2.99 0.16 0.14
N PRO A 110 -3.03 -0.02 -1.20
CA PRO A 110 -1.86 0.18 -2.04
C PRO A 110 -1.40 1.64 -2.00
N VAL A 111 -0.21 1.93 -2.50
CA VAL A 111 0.23 3.33 -2.65
C VAL A 111 -0.47 4.01 -3.80
N GLY A 112 -0.54 5.32 -3.66
CA GLY A 112 -1.22 6.21 -4.57
C GLY A 112 -2.65 6.41 -4.10
N ASN A 113 -3.50 6.72 -5.07
CA ASN A 113 -4.88 7.08 -4.78
C ASN A 113 -5.86 6.01 -5.26
N LEU A 114 -5.43 4.85 -5.71
CA LEU A 114 -6.30 3.80 -6.25
C LEU A 114 -6.44 2.65 -5.28
N ARG A 115 -7.59 1.95 -5.27
CA ARG A 115 -7.73 0.67 -4.57
C ARG A 115 -8.87 -0.17 -5.14
N ILE A 116 -8.91 -1.44 -4.77
CA ILE A 116 -10.03 -2.33 -5.08
C ILE A 116 -11.07 -2.27 -3.96
N LYS A 117 -12.29 -1.84 -4.27
CA LYS A 117 -13.39 -1.72 -3.29
C LYS A 117 -13.63 -3.02 -2.53
N LYS A 118 -13.56 -4.16 -3.23
CA LYS A 118 -13.81 -5.49 -2.65
C LYS A 118 -12.75 -5.92 -1.66
N ALA A 119 -11.52 -5.42 -1.79
CA ALA A 119 -10.43 -5.72 -0.86
C ALA A 119 -10.54 -4.91 0.43
N THR A 120 -11.27 -3.79 0.44
CA THR A 120 -11.39 -2.94 1.61
C THR A 120 -12.11 -3.69 2.76
N PRO A 121 -11.47 -3.82 3.94
CA PRO A 121 -12.08 -4.49 5.08
C PRO A 121 -13.29 -3.69 5.58
N GLN A 122 -14.18 -4.37 6.31
CA GLN A 122 -15.23 -3.67 7.03
C GLN A 122 -14.62 -2.77 8.10
N LYS A 123 -15.26 -1.62 8.35
CA LYS A 123 -14.82 -0.72 9.41
C LYS A 123 -14.99 -1.39 10.76
N THR A 124 -13.87 -1.62 11.44
CA THR A 124 -13.80 -2.14 12.80
C THR A 124 -13.33 -1.05 13.76
N GLU A 125 -13.42 -1.32 15.06
CA GLU A 125 -12.88 -0.42 16.08
C GLU A 125 -11.36 -0.33 15.97
N VAL A 126 -10.84 0.90 16.01
CA VAL A 126 -9.41 1.18 15.90
C VAL A 126 -8.71 0.73 17.18
N ARG A 127 -7.74 -0.16 17.04
CA ARG A 127 -6.88 -0.58 18.17
C ARG A 127 -5.61 0.24 18.20
N TYR A 128 -5.34 0.82 19.36
CA TYR A 128 -4.13 1.58 19.63
C TYR A 128 -3.10 0.73 20.39
N PHE A 129 -1.84 0.85 19.98
CA PHE A 129 -0.70 0.15 20.55
C PHE A 129 0.34 1.14 21.05
N ASP A 130 1.07 0.75 22.09
CA ASP A 130 2.27 1.50 22.48
C ASP A 130 3.36 1.32 21.42
N ILE A 131 4.15 2.38 21.22
CA ILE A 131 5.19 2.38 20.18
C ILE A 131 6.23 1.26 20.38
N GLU A 132 6.49 0.85 21.63
CA GLU A 132 7.41 -0.26 21.93
C GLU A 132 6.90 -1.60 21.40
N LYS A 133 5.57 -1.85 21.43
CA LYS A 133 5.01 -3.09 20.85
C LYS A 133 5.25 -3.21 19.36
N VAL A 134 5.21 -2.07 18.65
CA VAL A 134 5.46 -1.99 17.20
C VAL A 134 6.93 -2.19 16.87
N LYS A 135 7.84 -1.69 17.72
CA LYS A 135 9.29 -1.87 17.57
C LYS A 135 9.69 -3.33 17.78
N ASP A 136 9.21 -3.94 18.86
CA ASP A 136 9.55 -5.32 19.23
C ASP A 136 8.83 -6.36 18.39
N ARG A 137 7.93 -5.93 17.49
CA ARG A 137 7.05 -6.81 16.71
C ARG A 137 6.35 -7.83 17.61
N GLN A 138 5.81 -7.36 18.75
CA GLN A 138 5.09 -8.26 19.67
C GLN A 138 4.02 -9.03 18.90
N SER A 139 3.89 -10.32 19.21
CA SER A 139 3.05 -11.25 18.45
C SER A 139 1.61 -10.77 18.34
N ASP A 140 1.09 -10.12 19.38
CA ASP A 140 -0.25 -9.53 19.41
C ASP A 140 -0.43 -8.39 18.39
N PHE A 141 0.57 -7.53 18.21
CA PHE A 141 0.55 -6.46 17.23
C PHE A 141 0.65 -7.00 15.79
N LEU A 142 1.54 -7.96 15.54
CA LEU A 142 1.67 -8.55 14.21
C LEU A 142 0.44 -9.37 13.82
N GLU A 143 -0.15 -10.10 14.77
CA GLU A 143 -1.38 -10.84 14.55
C GLU A 143 -2.54 -9.90 14.22
N TYR A 144 -2.69 -8.81 14.97
CA TYR A 144 -3.68 -7.78 14.66
C TYR A 144 -3.39 -7.10 13.31
N ALA A 145 -2.12 -6.85 12.98
CA ALA A 145 -1.72 -6.32 11.69
C ALA A 145 -2.05 -7.27 10.53
N ASN A 146 -1.94 -8.58 10.73
CA ASN A 146 -2.37 -9.57 9.75
C ASN A 146 -3.89 -9.57 9.57
N GLN A 147 -4.63 -9.66 10.68
CA GLN A 147 -6.10 -9.65 10.67
C GLN A 147 -6.68 -8.37 10.07
N SER A 148 -6.04 -7.23 10.31
CA SER A 148 -6.45 -5.93 9.79
C SER A 148 -6.03 -5.71 8.32
N GLY A 149 -5.35 -6.68 7.71
CA GLY A 149 -4.84 -6.54 6.33
C GLY A 149 -3.66 -5.56 6.21
N ALA A 150 -2.99 -5.22 7.30
CA ALA A 150 -1.96 -4.19 7.39
C ALA A 150 -0.56 -4.67 7.00
N MET A 151 -0.20 -5.88 7.42
CA MET A 151 1.07 -6.53 7.04
C MET A 151 1.07 -6.96 5.56
N VAL A 152 -0.06 -6.74 4.90
CA VAL A 152 -0.64 -7.62 3.90
C VAL A 152 -1.20 -6.78 2.73
N GLY A 153 -1.67 -5.57 3.02
CA GLY A 153 -2.24 -4.64 2.05
C GLY A 153 -1.23 -3.95 1.14
N GLY A 154 0.03 -4.41 1.11
CA GLY A 154 1.06 -3.78 0.29
C GLY A 154 1.05 -2.28 0.51
N ALA A 155 1.25 -1.85 1.76
CA ALA A 155 1.37 -0.47 2.20
C ALA A 155 2.37 0.39 1.38
N THR A 156 2.94 -0.15 0.31
CA THR A 156 3.65 0.63 -0.69
C THR A 156 3.29 0.46 -2.16
N GLY A 157 2.63 -0.58 -2.67
CA GLY A 157 2.73 -0.90 -4.13
C GLY A 157 4.18 -1.09 -4.66
N ALA A 158 5.20 -0.58 -3.98
CA ALA A 158 6.61 -0.75 -4.21
C ALA A 158 6.96 -2.19 -3.86
N GLY A 159 7.26 -2.97 -4.90
CA GLY A 159 7.64 -4.38 -4.88
C GLY A 159 8.95 -4.70 -4.15
N GLY A 160 9.10 -4.21 -2.93
CA GLY A 160 10.24 -4.46 -2.06
C GLY A 160 10.06 -5.70 -1.18
N GLU A 161 11.18 -6.34 -0.88
CA GLU A 161 11.26 -7.54 -0.04
C GLU A 161 11.17 -7.26 1.48
N ALA A 162 11.45 -6.01 1.89
CA ALA A 162 11.38 -5.62 3.30
C ALA A 162 9.92 -5.50 3.76
N PRO A 163 9.52 -6.17 4.86
CA PRO A 163 8.19 -5.99 5.44
C PRO A 163 7.98 -4.54 5.87
N LYS A 164 6.78 -4.03 5.65
CA LYS A 164 6.44 -2.64 5.92
C LYS A 164 5.00 -2.47 6.36
N LEU A 165 4.75 -1.48 7.22
CA LEU A 165 3.42 -1.18 7.76
C LEU A 165 3.14 0.32 7.63
N LEU A 166 1.93 0.68 7.21
CA LEU A 166 1.42 2.05 7.32
C LEU A 166 0.73 2.21 8.67
N LEU A 167 1.29 3.07 9.51
CA LEU A 167 0.81 3.36 10.85
C LEU A 167 0.46 4.83 10.97
N LYS A 168 -0.50 5.15 11.85
CA LYS A 168 -0.79 6.50 12.28
C LYS A 168 -0.50 6.65 13.77
N ARG A 169 -0.08 7.85 14.19
CA ARG A 169 0.20 8.16 15.60
C ARG A 169 -0.81 9.12 16.17
N HIS A 170 -1.41 8.71 17.30
CA HIS A 170 -2.41 9.45 18.05
C HIS A 170 -2.05 9.47 19.54
N ASN A 171 -1.90 10.65 20.14
CA ASN A 171 -1.66 10.80 21.59
C ASN A 171 -0.57 9.87 22.16
N GLY A 172 0.54 9.72 21.45
CA GLY A 172 1.68 8.88 21.86
C GLY A 172 1.55 7.39 21.52
N LYS A 173 0.36 6.92 21.16
CA LYS A 173 0.09 5.57 20.67
C LYS A 173 0.07 5.52 19.15
N VAL A 174 0.13 4.30 18.60
CA VAL A 174 0.08 4.05 17.16
C VAL A 174 -1.03 3.08 16.81
N TRP A 175 -1.60 3.25 15.63
CA TRP A 175 -2.65 2.39 15.08
C TRP A 175 -2.42 2.16 13.59
N ILE A 176 -3.16 1.20 13.04
CA ILE A 176 -3.01 0.73 11.66
C ILE A 176 -4.02 1.42 10.76
N ASP A 177 -3.55 2.13 9.75
CA ASP A 177 -4.41 2.80 8.78
C ASP A 177 -4.67 1.94 7.54
N ASN A 178 -5.55 0.96 7.67
CA ASN A 178 -5.94 0.03 6.60
C ASN A 178 -7.13 0.52 5.75
N LEU A 179 -7.78 1.61 6.14
CA LEU A 179 -8.90 2.19 5.40
C LEU A 179 -8.50 3.45 4.63
N GLN A 180 -7.47 4.16 5.08
CA GLN A 180 -6.97 5.40 4.49
C GLN A 180 -8.11 6.38 4.17
N ASP A 181 -9.05 6.56 5.10
CA ASP A 181 -10.21 7.43 4.88
C ASP A 181 -9.86 8.93 4.95
N GLY A 182 -8.69 9.25 5.50
CA GLY A 182 -8.16 10.61 5.63
C GLY A 182 -9.00 11.51 6.53
N LYS A 183 -9.85 10.93 7.39
CA LYS A 183 -10.77 11.69 8.26
C LYS A 183 -10.13 12.12 9.58
N ASP A 184 -9.06 11.45 9.98
CA ASP A 184 -8.27 11.84 11.14
C ASP A 184 -7.20 12.88 10.79
N GLN A 185 -6.66 13.52 11.83
CA GLN A 185 -5.52 14.43 11.72
C GLN A 185 -4.22 13.80 12.18
N ASP A 186 -4.16 12.47 12.32
CA ASP A 186 -3.00 11.78 12.85
C ASP A 186 -1.84 11.79 11.85
N ILE A 187 -0.63 11.58 12.37
CA ILE A 187 0.58 11.59 11.57
C ILE A 187 0.82 10.18 11.03
N SER A 188 0.87 10.05 9.70
CA SER A 188 1.16 8.79 9.00
C SER A 188 2.66 8.50 8.95
N TYR A 189 2.99 7.22 9.13
CA TYR A 189 4.32 6.66 9.10
C TYR A 189 4.34 5.40 8.24
N LEU A 190 5.33 5.28 7.37
CA LEU A 190 5.70 4.00 6.78
C LEU A 190 6.85 3.40 7.59
N VAL A 191 6.56 2.32 8.29
CA VAL A 191 7.51 1.61 9.16
C VAL A 191 8.11 0.44 8.39
N LYS A 192 9.43 0.45 8.20
CA LYS A 192 10.17 -0.64 7.55
C LYS A 192 10.85 -1.55 8.57
N TYR A 193 10.76 -2.85 8.33
CA TYR A 193 11.42 -3.87 9.14
C TYR A 193 12.56 -4.53 8.37
N PRO A 194 13.61 -5.00 9.08
CA PRO A 194 14.69 -5.76 8.46
C PRO A 194 14.11 -6.92 7.64
N ARG A 195 14.67 -7.10 6.45
CA ARG A 195 14.35 -8.27 5.62
C ARG A 195 15.00 -9.52 6.21
N GLY A 196 14.62 -10.69 5.71
CA GLY A 196 15.31 -11.93 6.03
C GLY A 196 15.18 -12.36 7.50
N ARG A 197 16.32 -12.70 8.12
CA ARG A 197 16.38 -13.33 9.45
C ARG A 197 16.86 -12.36 10.54
N TYR A 198 16.81 -11.06 10.29
CA TYR A 198 17.27 -10.04 11.25
C TYR A 198 18.73 -10.22 11.60
N SER A 199 19.52 -10.66 10.63
CA SER A 199 20.97 -10.70 10.78
C SER A 199 21.52 -9.28 10.93
N PRO A 200 22.73 -9.11 11.48
CA PRO A 200 23.35 -7.79 11.56
C PRO A 200 23.31 -7.02 10.23
N ILE A 201 23.59 -7.72 9.12
CA ILE A 201 23.55 -7.15 7.76
C ILE A 201 22.14 -6.73 7.33
N ASP A 202 21.08 -7.48 7.67
CA ASP A 202 19.70 -7.09 7.39
C ASP A 202 19.35 -5.75 8.07
N CYS A 203 19.93 -5.53 9.24
CA CYS A 203 19.73 -4.33 10.05
C CYS A 203 20.69 -3.19 9.68
N ASP A 204 21.89 -3.50 9.20
CA ASP A 204 22.81 -2.54 8.57
C ASP A 204 22.16 -1.89 7.35
N ILE A 205 21.42 -2.66 6.54
CA ILE A 205 20.74 -2.14 5.34
C ILE A 205 19.75 -1.03 5.69
N LEU A 206 18.93 -1.22 6.73
CA LEU A 206 17.99 -0.17 7.16
C LEU A 206 18.70 1.05 7.77
N ARG A 207 19.80 0.83 8.49
CA ARG A 207 20.65 1.93 8.99
C ARG A 207 21.27 2.73 7.86
N ALA A 208 21.80 2.05 6.85
CA ALA A 208 22.35 2.69 5.66
C ALA A 208 21.26 3.48 4.93
N GLU A 209 20.07 2.91 4.74
CA GLU A 209 18.94 3.61 4.13
C GLU A 209 18.63 4.92 4.87
N PHE A 210 18.60 4.92 6.21
CA PHE A 210 18.41 6.15 6.98
C PHE A 210 19.50 7.19 6.71
N HIS A 211 20.77 6.78 6.77
CA HIS A 211 21.87 7.71 6.58
C HIS A 211 21.83 8.31 5.18
N TYR A 212 21.54 7.53 4.14
CA TYR A 212 21.35 8.06 2.79
C TYR A 212 20.28 9.16 2.73
N TYR A 213 19.14 9.00 3.42
CA TYR A 213 18.14 10.06 3.46
C TYR A 213 18.59 11.31 4.22
N GLN A 214 19.37 11.16 5.30
CA GLN A 214 19.93 12.33 6.01
C GLN A 214 20.91 13.10 5.11
N GLU A 215 21.87 12.39 4.50
CA GLU A 215 22.86 13.01 3.61
C GLU A 215 22.18 13.72 2.42
N LEU A 216 21.20 13.07 1.79
CA LEU A 216 20.44 13.69 0.70
C LEU A 216 19.67 14.93 1.16
N ALA A 217 19.09 14.92 2.37
CA ALA A 217 18.42 16.08 2.93
C ALA A 217 19.40 17.23 3.23
N GLU A 218 20.58 16.93 3.78
CA GLU A 218 21.64 17.92 4.03
C GLU A 218 22.18 18.54 2.73
N LEU A 219 22.21 17.76 1.65
CA LEU A 219 22.54 18.22 0.30
C LEU A 219 21.42 19.04 -0.37
N GLY A 220 20.26 19.21 0.28
CA GLY A 220 19.15 20.01 -0.22
C GLY A 220 18.23 19.29 -1.21
N PHE A 221 18.35 17.96 -1.35
CA PHE A 221 17.37 17.18 -2.13
C PHE A 221 16.05 17.08 -1.39
N ASP A 222 14.93 17.14 -2.13
CA ASP A 222 13.64 16.83 -1.54
C ASP A 222 13.55 15.33 -1.24
N THR A 223 13.56 15.02 0.05
CA THR A 223 13.51 13.65 0.54
C THR A 223 12.36 13.49 1.53
N THR A 224 11.92 12.25 1.70
CA THR A 224 11.01 11.93 2.80
C THR A 224 11.75 12.11 4.12
N ILE A 225 11.11 12.76 5.10
CA ILE A 225 11.71 12.94 6.43
C ILE A 225 11.85 11.56 7.07
N CYS A 226 13.08 11.08 7.14
CA CYS A 226 13.45 9.88 7.85
C CYS A 226 13.81 10.23 9.29
N ALA A 227 13.21 9.54 10.25
CA ALA A 227 13.68 9.56 11.63
C ALA A 227 14.12 8.14 12.01
N LEU A 228 15.41 7.94 12.28
CA LEU A 228 15.83 6.85 13.17
C LEU A 228 15.55 7.33 14.58
N LYS A 229 14.43 6.89 15.14
CA LYS A 229 14.34 6.88 16.59
C LYS A 229 15.22 5.73 17.07
N LYS A 230 16.31 6.06 17.77
CA LYS A 230 16.99 5.11 18.66
C LYS A 230 15.90 4.47 19.53
N ALA A 231 15.77 3.15 19.46
CA ALA A 231 15.25 2.41 20.59
C ALA A 231 16.32 2.52 21.68
N SER A 232 16.28 3.60 22.46
CA SER A 232 16.96 3.63 23.74
C SER A 232 16.32 2.52 24.57
N VAL A 233 17.13 1.52 24.99
CA VAL A 233 16.79 0.22 25.63
C VAL A 233 16.65 -0.89 24.56
N ILE A 234 17.43 -1.98 24.42
CA ILE A 234 18.45 -2.74 25.19
C ILE A 234 19.24 -3.61 24.16
N HIS A 235 20.58 -3.70 24.22
CA HIS A 235 21.31 -4.87 24.74
C HIS A 235 20.66 -6.25 24.49
N ARG A 236 20.33 -6.63 23.24
CA ARG A 236 20.41 -8.05 22.83
C ARG A 236 20.46 -8.39 21.34
N PHE A 237 19.99 -7.57 20.39
CA PHE A 237 20.06 -7.94 18.95
C PHE A 237 20.25 -6.80 17.92
N GLY A 238 20.58 -5.57 18.30
CA GLY A 238 21.22 -4.60 17.39
C GLY A 238 20.47 -4.15 16.12
N CYS A 239 19.13 -4.25 16.05
CA CYS A 239 18.35 -3.90 14.86
C CYS A 239 17.59 -2.57 14.96
N HIS A 240 17.56 -1.81 13.86
CA HIS A 240 16.92 -0.49 13.75
C HIS A 240 15.65 -0.58 12.90
N VAL A 241 14.68 0.29 13.18
CA VAL A 241 13.44 0.48 12.39
C VAL A 241 13.52 1.85 11.72
N SER A 242 13.39 1.89 10.40
CA SER A 242 13.33 3.15 9.65
C SER A 242 11.89 3.64 9.59
N ILE A 243 11.66 4.83 10.12
CA ILE A 243 10.36 5.50 10.12
C ILE A 243 10.41 6.63 9.09
N LEU A 244 9.64 6.47 8.02
CA LEU A 244 9.44 7.50 6.99
C LEU A 244 8.19 8.31 7.35
N GLN A 245 8.34 9.61 7.59
CA GLN A 245 7.24 10.54 7.83
C GLN A 245 6.89 11.28 6.52
N ARG A 246 5.62 11.23 6.12
CA ARG A 246 5.11 12.01 4.99
C ARG A 246 5.09 13.50 5.36
N LYS A 247 5.69 14.38 4.54
CA LYS A 247 5.40 15.83 4.60
C LYS A 247 3.95 16.04 4.15
N ARG A 248 3.14 16.75 4.94
CA ARG A 248 1.82 17.22 4.47
C ARG A 248 2.07 18.36 3.49
N GLU A 249 2.08 18.07 2.20
CA GLU A 249 1.97 19.09 1.16
C GLU A 249 0.67 18.87 0.38
N ASN A 250 -0.05 19.97 0.16
CA ASN A 250 -1.38 20.05 -0.46
C ASN A 250 -1.40 19.72 -1.97
N THR A 251 -0.39 18.99 -2.45
CA THR A 251 -0.19 18.75 -3.87
C THR A 251 -0.08 17.25 -4.07
N THR A 252 -1.15 16.68 -4.63
CA THR A 252 -1.19 15.30 -5.08
C THR A 252 -0.25 15.17 -6.29
N VAL A 253 1.00 14.80 -6.02
CA VAL A 253 1.92 14.29 -7.04
C VAL A 253 2.50 13.00 -6.49
N TRP A 254 2.07 11.89 -7.08
CA TRP A 254 2.67 10.57 -6.89
C TRP A 254 3.39 10.24 -8.21
N LEU A 255 4.67 9.89 -8.12
CA LEU A 255 5.37 9.13 -9.17
C LEU A 255 4.83 7.71 -9.20
#